data_AF-A0A5J4TR61-F1
#
_entry.id   AF-A0A5J4TR61-F1
#
_cell.length_a   1.000
_cell.length_b   1.000
_cell.length_c   1.000
_cell.angle_alpha   90.00
_cell.angle_beta   90.00
_cell.angle_gamma   90.00
#
_symmetry.space_group_name_H-M   'P 1'
#
loop_
_entity.id
_entity.type
_entity.pdbx_description
1 polymer ?
#
loop_
_entity_poly.entity_id
_entity_poly.type
_entity_poly.pdbx_seq_one_letter_code
_entity_poly.pdbx_strand_id
1 'polypeptide(L)'
;SSSLSMIEIHGSLTSVTIEYCAFKTVIPTNYLKQEFLSLDKGGNLTMRYVQIEEISEIYRPVIYIAVSERSNIILQNTNITSCQIYESSSGVLHIQYYTGGIISLDDCYFRYNSVVSPLYEGKKPFGGALLVELCESSFSEQLGSEGGWQQLNNSRLLNIRNCVFDSNIGDCSGAVTVTGTRSLLSEERIHFTRCEFESNIAGSIYYYEDEPRGNDIYFNII
;
A
#
# COMPACT_ATOMS: atom_id res chain seq x y z
N SER A 1 -20.71 14.99 8.26
CA SER A 1 -19.90 14.28 9.27
C SER A 1 -18.45 14.57 8.99
N SER A 2 -17.67 15.03 9.96
CA SER A 2 -16.23 15.27 9.76
C SER A 2 -15.54 13.94 9.47
N SER A 3 -15.12 13.75 8.23
CA SER A 3 -14.19 12.70 7.81
C SER A 3 -12.80 13.21 8.19
N LEU A 4 -12.25 12.68 9.28
CA LEU A 4 -10.89 12.99 9.71
C LEU A 4 -10.12 11.68 9.67
N SER A 5 -8.98 11.69 8.98
CA SER A 5 -7.95 10.69 9.22
C SER A 5 -7.51 10.77 10.68
N MET A 6 -7.16 9.62 11.26
CA MET A 6 -6.69 9.60 12.65
C MET A 6 -5.27 10.19 12.75
N ILE A 7 -4.46 9.98 11.71
CA ILE A 7 -3.11 10.53 11.56
C ILE A 7 -2.98 11.09 10.14
N GLU A 8 -2.73 12.39 10.03
CA GLU A 8 -2.58 13.07 8.75
C GLU A 8 -1.24 13.82 8.74
N ILE A 9 -0.35 13.44 7.81
CA ILE A 9 1.00 13.99 7.68
C ILE A 9 1.08 14.73 6.35
N HIS A 10 1.23 16.06 6.45
CA HIS A 10 1.16 16.97 5.32
C HIS A 10 2.50 17.63 4.99
N GLY A 11 2.97 17.47 3.76
CA GLY A 11 4.05 18.27 3.17
C GLY A 11 5.36 17.51 2.91
N SER A 12 6.06 17.91 1.84
CA SER A 12 7.25 17.23 1.31
C SER A 12 8.52 17.37 2.16
N LEU A 13 8.51 18.28 3.14
CA LEU A 13 9.63 18.46 4.09
C LEU A 13 9.33 17.83 5.45
N THR A 14 8.19 17.14 5.59
CA THR A 14 7.86 16.48 6.86
C THR A 14 8.81 15.31 7.12
N SER A 15 9.11 15.11 8.40
CA SER A 15 9.82 13.94 8.86
C SER A 15 9.17 13.49 10.16
N VAL A 16 8.50 12.34 10.10
CA VAL A 16 7.72 11.80 11.22
C VAL A 16 8.29 10.45 11.61
N THR A 17 8.39 10.23 12.93
CA THR A 17 8.80 8.96 13.51
C THR A 17 7.73 8.49 14.49
N ILE A 18 7.23 7.27 14.30
CA ILE A 18 6.24 6.62 15.16
C ILE A 18 6.87 5.29 15.62
N GLU A 19 7.16 5.17 16.91
CA GLU A 19 7.82 4.00 17.45
C GLU A 19 7.08 3.46 18.68
N TYR A 20 7.07 2.14 18.84
CA TYR A 20 6.48 1.46 20.00
C TYR A 20 5.01 1.82 20.28
N CYS A 21 4.23 1.96 19.21
CA CYS A 21 2.82 2.35 19.28
C CYS A 21 1.91 1.18 18.85
N ALA A 22 0.74 1.07 19.48
CA ALA A 22 -0.31 0.16 19.07
C ALA A 22 -1.59 0.95 18.79
N PHE A 23 -2.12 0.80 17.59
CA PHE A 23 -3.38 1.40 17.14
C PHE A 23 -4.39 0.29 16.91
N LYS A 24 -5.47 0.31 17.68
CA LYS A 24 -6.54 -0.69 17.61
C LYS A 24 -7.89 -0.03 17.79
N THR A 25 -8.91 -0.59 17.16
CA THR A 25 -10.29 -0.20 17.46
C THR A 25 -10.85 -1.05 18.59
N VAL A 26 -11.83 -0.52 19.32
CA VAL A 26 -12.58 -1.28 20.33
C VAL A 26 -13.85 -1.88 19.71
N ILE A 27 -14.31 -1.32 18.59
CA ILE A 27 -15.52 -1.74 17.88
C ILE A 27 -15.15 -1.97 16.41
N PRO A 28 -14.81 -3.20 16.01
CA PRO A 28 -14.36 -3.53 14.64
C PRO A 28 -15.39 -3.26 13.55
N THR A 29 -16.67 -3.19 13.93
CA THR A 29 -17.78 -2.90 13.01
C THR A 29 -17.92 -1.42 12.67
N ASN A 30 -17.15 -0.54 13.32
CA ASN A 30 -17.15 0.87 12.97
C ASN A 30 -16.17 1.12 11.83
N TYR A 31 -16.72 1.27 10.64
CA TYR A 31 -15.93 1.61 9.47
C TYR A 31 -15.53 3.09 9.48
N LEU A 32 -14.25 3.32 9.25
CA LEU A 32 -13.72 4.63 8.89
C LEU A 32 -14.21 5.01 7.48
N LYS A 33 -14.36 6.31 7.26
CA LYS A 33 -14.70 6.89 5.93
C LYS A 33 -13.53 7.62 5.29
N GLN A 34 -12.37 7.54 5.94
CA GLN A 34 -11.12 8.13 5.51
C GLN A 34 -9.96 7.29 6.06
N GLU A 35 -8.79 7.42 5.44
CA GLU A 35 -7.59 6.66 5.80
C GLU A 35 -7.28 6.80 7.29
N PHE A 36 -6.89 5.72 7.96
CA PHE A 36 -6.43 5.79 9.34
C PHE A 36 -5.14 6.62 9.44
N LEU A 37 -4.17 6.34 8.56
CA LEU A 37 -2.95 7.12 8.39
C LEU A 37 -2.79 7.55 6.94
N SER A 38 -2.53 8.84 6.73
CA SER A 38 -2.22 9.40 5.41
C SER A 38 -0.93 10.22 5.44
N LEU A 39 -0.02 9.93 4.52
CA LEU A 39 1.10 10.80 4.13
C LEU A 39 0.90 11.21 2.67
N ASP A 40 0.49 12.46 2.43
CA ASP A 40 -0.12 12.84 1.15
C ASP A 40 0.83 13.53 0.16
N LYS A 41 1.99 14.03 0.61
CA LYS A 41 2.87 14.92 -0.20
C LYS A 41 4.34 14.55 -0.20
N GLY A 42 4.68 13.26 -0.10
CA GLY A 42 6.06 12.81 -0.29
C GLY A 42 7.03 13.21 0.83
N GLY A 43 6.58 13.23 2.08
CA GLY A 43 7.46 13.42 3.24
C GLY A 43 8.28 12.17 3.60
N ASN A 44 8.93 12.22 4.76
CA ASN A 44 9.67 11.09 5.35
C ASN A 44 8.86 10.47 6.51
N LEU A 45 8.80 9.15 6.54
CA LEU A 45 8.11 8.41 7.58
C LEU A 45 8.97 7.26 8.06
N THR A 46 9.15 7.16 9.36
CA THR A 46 9.76 5.99 10.01
C THR A 46 8.77 5.41 11.01
N MET A 47 8.39 4.16 10.83
CA MET A 47 7.56 3.39 11.75
C MET A 47 8.34 2.19 12.25
N ARG A 48 8.55 2.07 13.57
CA ARG A 48 9.25 0.92 14.17
C ARG A 48 8.48 0.30 15.32
N TYR A 49 8.38 -1.02 15.35
CA TYR A 49 7.68 -1.74 16.43
C TYR A 49 6.23 -1.21 16.60
N VAL A 50 5.52 -1.06 15.48
CA VAL A 50 4.16 -0.54 15.46
C VAL A 50 3.16 -1.67 15.20
N GLN A 51 2.05 -1.65 15.92
CA GLN A 51 0.90 -2.54 15.71
C GLN A 51 -0.30 -1.75 15.20
N ILE A 52 -0.93 -2.23 14.14
CA ILE A 52 -2.17 -1.69 13.56
C ILE A 52 -3.14 -2.86 13.43
N GLU A 53 -4.21 -2.83 14.22
CA GLU A 53 -5.04 -4.00 14.44
C GLU A 53 -6.53 -3.64 14.34
N GLU A 54 -7.29 -4.51 13.67
CA GLU A 54 -8.76 -4.45 13.62
C GLU A 54 -9.32 -3.13 13.04
N ILE A 55 -8.60 -2.48 12.12
CA ILE A 55 -9.08 -1.24 11.49
C ILE A 55 -9.88 -1.56 10.24
N SER A 56 -11.15 -1.16 10.23
CA SER A 56 -12.07 -1.31 9.10
C SER A 56 -12.29 0.03 8.40
N GLU A 57 -12.15 0.07 7.08
CA GLU A 57 -12.39 1.24 6.21
C GLU A 57 -13.44 0.84 5.14
N ILE A 58 -14.25 1.79 4.65
CA ILE A 58 -15.24 1.51 3.60
C ILE A 58 -14.64 1.52 2.18
N TYR A 59 -13.99 2.59 1.72
CA TYR A 59 -13.61 2.84 0.32
C TYR A 59 -12.13 3.19 0.07
N ARG A 60 -11.28 3.28 1.08
CA ARG A 60 -9.93 3.83 1.07
C ARG A 60 -8.97 2.87 1.78
N PRO A 61 -7.67 2.94 1.50
CA PRO A 61 -6.69 2.18 2.27
C PRO A 61 -6.71 2.58 3.75
N VAL A 62 -6.35 1.63 4.62
CA VAL A 62 -6.13 1.94 6.05
C VAL A 62 -4.92 2.87 6.18
N ILE A 63 -3.86 2.59 5.43
CA ILE A 63 -2.64 3.40 5.40
C ILE A 63 -2.37 3.81 3.97
N TYR A 64 -2.32 5.12 3.71
CA TYR A 64 -1.92 5.69 2.44
C TYR A 64 -0.60 6.43 2.55
N ILE A 65 0.32 6.15 1.63
CA ILE A 65 1.65 6.77 1.57
C ILE A 65 1.94 7.19 0.13
N ALA A 66 1.93 8.49 -0.13
CA ALA A 66 2.48 9.07 -1.34
C ALA A 66 3.99 9.28 -1.19
N VAL A 67 4.77 8.79 -2.16
CA VAL A 67 6.24 8.78 -2.12
C VAL A 67 6.80 9.54 -3.32
N SER A 68 7.64 10.54 -3.04
CA SER A 68 8.29 11.42 -4.01
C SER A 68 9.81 11.21 -4.03
N GLU A 69 10.52 11.95 -4.89
CA GLU A 69 11.97 11.81 -5.11
C GLU A 69 12.81 12.05 -3.85
N ARG A 70 12.26 12.76 -2.88
CA ARG A 70 12.91 13.10 -1.60
C ARG A 70 12.46 12.26 -0.42
N SER A 71 11.48 11.38 -0.64
CA SER A 71 10.90 10.56 0.41
C SER A 71 11.84 9.43 0.80
N ASN A 72 11.91 9.19 2.10
CA ASN A 72 12.49 8.01 2.72
C ASN A 72 11.47 7.42 3.69
N ILE A 73 10.88 6.29 3.28
CA ILE A 73 9.83 5.59 4.02
C ILE A 73 10.41 4.30 4.57
N ILE A 74 10.37 4.15 5.89
CA ILE A 74 10.89 2.98 6.60
C ILE A 74 9.78 2.43 7.49
N LEU A 75 9.32 1.21 7.22
CA LEU A 75 8.52 0.43 8.14
C LEU A 75 9.37 -0.76 8.58
N GLN A 76 9.56 -0.91 9.89
CA GLN A 76 10.39 -1.97 10.45
C GLN A 76 9.71 -2.62 11.65
N ASN A 77 9.62 -3.95 11.70
CA ASN A 77 8.90 -4.65 12.78
C ASN A 77 7.46 -4.12 12.95
N THR A 78 6.79 -3.83 11.84
CA THR A 78 5.41 -3.34 11.81
C THR A 78 4.45 -4.50 11.60
N ASN A 79 3.45 -4.65 12.45
CA ASN A 79 2.40 -5.65 12.34
C ASN A 79 1.08 -4.99 11.95
N ILE A 80 0.54 -5.33 10.77
CA ILE A 80 -0.76 -4.87 10.27
C ILE A 80 -1.64 -6.11 10.15
N THR A 81 -2.66 -6.21 11.00
CA THR A 81 -3.46 -7.43 11.07
C THR A 81 -4.95 -7.20 11.30
N SER A 82 -5.75 -8.09 10.74
CA SER A 82 -7.22 -8.09 10.87
C SER A 82 -7.84 -6.76 10.41
N CYS A 83 -7.18 -6.06 9.48
CA CYS A 83 -7.70 -4.85 8.87
C CYS A 83 -8.58 -5.19 7.67
N GLN A 84 -9.59 -4.36 7.42
CA GLN A 84 -10.56 -4.58 6.36
C GLN A 84 -10.79 -3.34 5.52
N ILE A 85 -10.94 -3.51 4.20
CA ILE A 85 -11.54 -2.53 3.29
C ILE A 85 -12.80 -3.16 2.71
N TYR A 86 -13.95 -2.56 2.97
CA TYR A 86 -15.26 -3.15 2.63
C TYR A 86 -15.59 -3.08 1.13
N GLU A 87 -15.31 -1.95 0.49
CA GLU A 87 -15.44 -1.73 -0.95
C GLU A 87 -14.03 -1.66 -1.52
N SER A 88 -13.57 -2.80 -2.02
CA SER A 88 -12.22 -3.00 -2.51
C SER A 88 -11.82 -1.94 -3.55
N SER A 89 -10.86 -1.11 -3.16
CA SER A 89 -10.34 0.01 -3.93
C SER A 89 -8.81 0.12 -3.91
N SER A 90 -8.16 -0.64 -3.01
CA SER A 90 -6.74 -0.60 -2.72
C SER A 90 -6.31 -1.81 -1.88
N GLY A 91 -5.06 -1.86 -1.40
CA GLY A 91 -4.67 -2.75 -0.29
C GLY A 91 -4.77 -2.04 1.06
N VAL A 92 -4.71 -2.76 2.19
CA VAL A 92 -4.72 -2.10 3.52
C VAL A 92 -3.57 -1.10 3.67
N LEU A 93 -2.41 -1.39 3.08
CA LEU A 93 -1.35 -0.43 2.83
C LEU A 93 -1.32 -0.09 1.33
N HIS A 94 -1.48 1.19 1.01
CA HIS A 94 -1.31 1.73 -0.34
C HIS A 94 -0.10 2.64 -0.40
N ILE A 95 0.84 2.27 -1.25
CA ILE A 95 1.98 3.08 -1.61
C ILE A 95 1.76 3.62 -3.02
N GLN A 96 1.55 4.93 -3.13
CA GLN A 96 1.55 5.63 -4.40
C GLN A 96 2.95 6.17 -4.66
N TYR A 97 3.67 5.52 -5.57
CA TYR A 97 5.11 5.69 -5.74
C TYR A 97 5.44 6.42 -7.02
N TYR A 98 5.77 7.70 -6.92
CA TYR A 98 6.21 8.52 -8.04
C TYR A 98 7.67 8.21 -8.41
N THR A 99 8.25 8.90 -9.39
CA THR A 99 9.53 8.54 -10.04
C THR A 99 10.78 8.84 -9.19
N GLY A 100 10.78 8.50 -7.90
CA GLY A 100 11.95 8.58 -7.03
C GLY A 100 11.62 8.37 -5.56
N GLY A 101 12.66 8.33 -4.71
CA GLY A 101 12.57 8.10 -3.27
C GLY A 101 12.89 6.66 -2.88
N ILE A 102 12.95 6.37 -1.59
CA ILE A 102 13.29 5.04 -1.06
C ILE A 102 12.17 4.55 -0.14
N ILE A 103 11.78 3.29 -0.32
CA ILE A 103 10.86 2.59 0.56
C ILE A 103 11.51 1.30 1.03
N SER A 104 11.53 1.10 2.34
CA SER A 104 12.00 -0.13 2.98
C SER A 104 10.93 -0.66 3.93
N LEU A 105 10.43 -1.86 3.63
CA LEU A 105 9.61 -2.67 4.54
C LEU A 105 10.50 -3.83 5.01
N ASP A 106 10.87 -3.87 6.30
CA ASP A 106 11.76 -4.90 6.85
C ASP A 106 11.16 -5.54 8.10
N ASP A 107 11.12 -6.86 8.12
CA ASP A 107 10.52 -7.65 9.20
C ASP A 107 9.06 -7.23 9.50
N CYS A 108 8.28 -6.90 8.47
CA CYS A 108 6.86 -6.53 8.61
C CYS A 108 5.93 -7.75 8.47
N TYR A 109 4.79 -7.70 9.17
CA TYR A 109 3.80 -8.77 9.18
C TYR A 109 2.46 -8.24 8.70
N PHE A 110 1.91 -8.84 7.64
CA PHE A 110 0.60 -8.55 7.09
C PHE A 110 -0.26 -9.81 7.22
N ARG A 111 -1.20 -9.80 8.16
CA ARG A 111 -1.92 -11.03 8.55
C ARG A 111 -3.42 -10.86 8.65
N TYR A 112 -4.18 -11.79 8.09
CA TYR A 112 -5.65 -11.80 8.20
C TYR A 112 -6.32 -10.51 7.69
N ASN A 113 -5.69 -9.81 6.73
CA ASN A 113 -6.28 -8.62 6.15
C ASN A 113 -7.26 -8.98 5.03
N SER A 114 -8.33 -8.21 4.88
CA SER A 114 -9.40 -8.50 3.93
C SER A 114 -9.75 -7.27 3.10
N VAL A 115 -9.51 -7.32 1.80
CA VAL A 115 -9.91 -6.30 0.83
C VAL A 115 -10.70 -6.94 -0.30
N VAL A 116 -11.99 -7.14 -0.06
CA VAL A 116 -12.89 -7.77 -1.03
C VAL A 116 -14.20 -7.01 -1.04
N SER A 117 -14.78 -6.84 -2.23
CA SER A 117 -16.11 -6.26 -2.33
C SER A 117 -17.16 -7.16 -1.67
N PRO A 118 -18.31 -6.60 -1.24
CA PRO A 118 -19.42 -7.42 -0.76
C PRO A 118 -19.83 -8.37 -1.89
N LEU A 119 -19.92 -9.67 -1.58
CA LEU A 119 -20.17 -10.77 -2.53
C LEU A 119 -18.96 -11.22 -3.38
N TYR A 120 -17.74 -10.72 -3.16
CA TYR A 120 -16.54 -11.14 -3.92
C TYR A 120 -16.64 -10.91 -5.44
N GLU A 121 -17.42 -9.89 -5.84
CA GLU A 121 -17.64 -9.52 -7.25
C GLU A 121 -16.63 -8.47 -7.75
N GLY A 122 -15.53 -8.26 -7.02
CA GLY A 122 -14.47 -7.36 -7.45
C GLY A 122 -13.67 -7.96 -8.61
N LYS A 123 -13.37 -7.13 -9.61
CA LYS A 123 -12.59 -7.53 -10.81
C LYS A 123 -11.20 -6.93 -10.86
N LYS A 124 -10.91 -5.99 -9.96
CA LYS A 124 -9.61 -5.32 -9.94
C LYS A 124 -8.62 -6.14 -9.10
N PRO A 125 -7.34 -6.19 -9.49
CA PRO A 125 -6.35 -6.94 -8.75
C PRO A 125 -5.89 -6.15 -7.53
N PHE A 126 -6.73 -6.02 -6.50
CA PHE A 126 -6.35 -5.39 -5.24
C PHE A 126 -5.95 -6.47 -4.23
N GLY A 127 -4.68 -6.46 -3.80
CA GLY A 127 -4.15 -7.37 -2.79
C GLY A 127 -4.64 -6.99 -1.40
N GLY A 128 -4.96 -7.98 -0.57
CA GLY A 128 -5.45 -7.76 0.79
C GLY A 128 -4.46 -7.02 1.70
N ALA A 129 -3.15 -7.15 1.45
CA ALA A 129 -2.11 -6.52 2.26
C ALA A 129 -1.59 -5.20 1.66
N LEU A 130 -1.05 -5.25 0.45
CA LEU A 130 -0.25 -4.17 -0.12
C LEU A 130 -0.63 -3.88 -1.56
N LEU A 131 -0.93 -2.61 -1.85
CA LEU A 131 -0.93 -2.06 -3.20
C LEU A 131 0.27 -1.13 -3.38
N VAL A 132 1.10 -1.43 -4.38
CA VAL A 132 2.14 -0.52 -4.88
C VAL A 132 1.69 0.00 -6.24
N GLU A 133 1.37 1.28 -6.31
CA GLU A 133 0.99 1.97 -7.54
C GLU A 133 2.17 2.80 -8.04
N LEU A 134 2.76 2.42 -9.16
CA LEU A 134 3.87 3.13 -9.78
C LEU A 134 3.32 4.23 -10.71
N CYS A 135 3.77 5.46 -10.50
CA CYS A 135 3.36 6.62 -11.28
C CYS A 135 4.52 7.17 -12.14
N GLU A 136 4.21 7.67 -13.35
CA GLU A 136 5.20 8.18 -14.31
C GLU A 136 5.62 9.64 -14.09
N SER A 137 4.90 10.42 -13.27
CA SER A 137 5.22 11.82 -13.01
C SER A 137 6.04 12.00 -11.74
N SER A 138 6.77 13.12 -11.62
CA SER A 138 7.29 13.58 -10.33
C SER A 138 6.17 14.19 -9.48
N PHE A 139 6.28 14.12 -8.15
CA PHE A 139 5.33 14.85 -7.28
C PHE A 139 5.55 16.38 -7.40
N SER A 140 6.76 16.79 -7.83
CA SER A 140 7.20 18.18 -7.98
C SER A 140 6.71 18.92 -9.23
N GLU A 141 6.13 18.23 -10.21
CA GLU A 141 5.64 18.85 -11.47
C GLU A 141 4.48 19.83 -11.27
N GLN A 142 3.89 19.91 -10.06
CA GLN A 142 2.94 20.99 -9.72
C GLN A 142 3.61 22.34 -9.38
N LEU A 143 4.94 22.45 -9.41
CA LEU A 143 5.69 23.69 -9.13
C LEU A 143 6.72 24.00 -10.23
N GLY A 144 6.24 24.34 -11.43
CA GLY A 144 7.10 24.99 -12.42
C GLY A 144 6.69 24.74 -13.86
N SER A 145 5.87 25.64 -14.40
CA SER A 145 5.88 25.94 -15.83
C SER A 145 7.31 26.29 -16.25
N GLU A 146 7.95 25.43 -17.05
CA GLU A 146 8.85 25.75 -18.18
C GLU A 146 9.83 24.58 -18.44
N GLY A 147 9.72 23.99 -19.63
CA GLY A 147 10.89 23.51 -20.35
C GLY A 147 11.41 22.11 -20.02
N GLY A 148 10.84 21.12 -20.72
CA GLY A 148 11.54 19.90 -21.09
C GLY A 148 11.07 18.66 -20.34
N TRP A 149 10.78 17.61 -21.10
CA TRP A 149 10.78 16.23 -20.63
C TRP A 149 12.23 15.90 -20.19
N GLN A 150 12.66 16.43 -19.06
CA GLN A 150 13.87 15.96 -18.42
C GLN A 150 13.64 14.49 -18.11
N GLN A 151 14.50 13.65 -18.67
CA GLN A 151 14.56 12.24 -18.39
C GLN A 151 14.58 12.08 -16.86
N LEU A 152 13.44 11.69 -16.28
CA LEU A 152 13.30 11.52 -14.84
C LEU A 152 14.36 10.50 -14.44
N ASN A 153 15.43 10.98 -13.77
CA ASN A 153 16.47 10.11 -13.24
C ASN A 153 15.82 9.28 -12.15
N ASN A 154 15.29 8.12 -12.55
CA ASN A 154 14.50 7.30 -11.67
C ASN A 154 15.38 6.75 -10.55
N SER A 155 15.23 7.33 -9.36
CA SER A 155 15.92 6.95 -8.13
C SER A 155 15.12 5.97 -7.28
N ARG A 156 13.98 5.48 -7.79
CA ARG A 156 13.06 4.60 -7.06
C ARG A 156 13.80 3.36 -6.57
N LEU A 157 13.53 2.98 -5.33
CA LEU A 157 13.99 1.73 -4.75
C LEU A 157 12.95 1.24 -3.72
N LEU A 158 12.22 0.18 -4.08
CA LEU A 158 11.33 -0.53 -3.18
C LEU A 158 12.01 -1.82 -2.70
N ASN A 159 12.34 -1.88 -1.41
CA ASN A 159 12.84 -3.08 -0.78
C ASN A 159 11.82 -3.62 0.22
N ILE A 160 11.33 -4.83 -0.03
CA ILE A 160 10.45 -5.58 0.87
C ILE A 160 11.24 -6.81 1.30
N ARG A 161 11.59 -6.88 2.58
CA ARG A 161 12.55 -7.86 3.08
C ARG A 161 12.06 -8.50 4.38
N ASN A 162 12.22 -9.82 4.49
CA ASN A 162 11.83 -10.58 5.68
C ASN A 162 10.35 -10.40 6.09
N CYS A 163 9.49 -9.99 5.14
CA CYS A 163 8.09 -9.75 5.46
C CYS A 163 7.29 -11.04 5.36
N VAL A 164 6.28 -11.18 6.22
CA VAL A 164 5.33 -12.30 6.19
C VAL A 164 3.97 -11.78 5.73
N PHE A 165 3.44 -12.40 4.69
CA PHE A 165 2.10 -12.19 4.18
C PHE A 165 1.30 -13.48 4.37
N ASP A 166 0.51 -13.53 5.44
CA ASP A 166 -0.23 -14.73 5.82
C ASP A 166 -1.75 -14.47 5.87
N SER A 167 -2.51 -15.34 5.21
CA SER A 167 -3.96 -15.37 5.28
C SER A 167 -4.63 -14.05 4.86
N ASN A 168 -4.04 -13.33 3.90
CA ASN A 168 -4.64 -12.13 3.33
C ASN A 168 -5.62 -12.49 2.21
N ILE A 169 -6.74 -11.79 2.14
CA ILE A 169 -7.74 -11.96 1.10
C ILE A 169 -7.87 -10.64 0.36
N GLY A 170 -7.68 -10.66 -0.95
CA GLY A 170 -7.98 -9.52 -1.82
C GLY A 170 -8.91 -9.94 -2.96
N ASP A 171 -9.27 -9.06 -3.89
CA ASP A 171 -10.17 -9.39 -5.00
C ASP A 171 -9.49 -10.31 -6.03
N CYS A 172 -8.85 -9.77 -7.09
CA CYS A 172 -8.08 -10.57 -8.05
C CYS A 172 -6.59 -10.73 -7.67
N SER A 173 -6.22 -10.36 -6.44
CA SER A 173 -4.87 -10.52 -5.90
C SER A 173 -4.99 -10.83 -4.41
N GLY A 174 -4.26 -11.80 -3.85
CA GLY A 174 -4.47 -12.17 -2.44
C GLY A 174 -3.67 -11.33 -1.44
N ALA A 175 -2.34 -11.24 -1.58
CA ALA A 175 -1.52 -10.40 -0.68
C ALA A 175 -1.09 -9.08 -1.30
N VAL A 176 -0.35 -9.12 -2.41
CA VAL A 176 0.36 -7.95 -2.94
C VAL A 176 -0.01 -7.69 -4.39
N THR A 177 -0.35 -6.44 -4.70
CA THR A 177 -0.42 -5.97 -6.09
C THR A 177 0.64 -4.92 -6.34
N VAL A 178 1.36 -5.06 -7.45
CA VAL A 178 2.17 -4.00 -8.02
C VAL A 178 1.56 -3.60 -9.36
N THR A 179 1.17 -2.34 -9.51
CA THR A 179 0.52 -1.84 -10.72
C THR A 179 1.27 -0.65 -11.31
N GLY A 180 1.34 -0.57 -12.64
CA GLY A 180 2.01 0.53 -13.33
C GLY A 180 2.10 0.29 -14.82
N THR A 181 2.64 1.27 -15.56
CA THR A 181 2.92 1.10 -16.98
C THR A 181 4.04 0.07 -17.20
N ARG A 182 4.12 -0.47 -18.43
CA ARG A 182 5.17 -1.45 -18.79
C ARG A 182 6.58 -0.91 -18.54
N SER A 183 6.82 0.37 -18.79
CA SER A 183 8.10 1.05 -18.55
C SER A 183 8.47 0.97 -17.07
N LEU A 184 7.58 1.38 -16.16
CA LEU A 184 7.84 1.42 -14.72
C LEU A 184 8.04 0.03 -14.11
N LEU A 185 7.29 -0.96 -14.59
CA LEU A 185 7.41 -2.34 -14.11
C LEU A 185 8.71 -3.02 -14.56
N SER A 186 9.34 -2.52 -15.62
CA SER A 186 10.60 -3.06 -16.15
C SER A 186 11.85 -2.51 -15.44
N GLU A 187 11.70 -1.67 -14.42
CA GLU A 187 12.81 -0.89 -13.87
C GLU A 187 13.80 -1.66 -12.97
N GLU A 188 13.62 -2.97 -12.75
CA GLU A 188 14.45 -3.82 -11.86
C GLU A 188 14.72 -3.18 -10.48
N ARG A 189 13.73 -2.48 -9.91
CA ARG A 189 13.85 -1.68 -8.67
C ARG A 189 12.89 -2.07 -7.55
N ILE A 190 12.16 -3.16 -7.77
CA ILE A 190 11.19 -3.71 -6.83
C ILE A 190 11.70 -5.06 -6.38
N HIS A 191 12.15 -5.12 -5.13
CA HIS A 191 12.79 -6.29 -4.58
C HIS A 191 11.95 -6.89 -3.46
N PHE A 192 11.62 -8.18 -3.61
CA PHE A 192 11.11 -9.03 -2.54
C PHE A 192 12.24 -9.98 -2.14
N THR A 193 12.69 -9.92 -0.89
CA THR A 193 13.85 -10.69 -0.42
C THR A 193 13.51 -11.43 0.87
N ARG A 194 13.54 -12.77 0.83
CA ARG A 194 13.23 -13.62 2.00
C ARG A 194 11.84 -13.34 2.60
N CYS A 195 10.88 -13.01 1.75
CA CYS A 195 9.49 -12.87 2.17
C CYS A 195 8.80 -14.23 2.18
N GLU A 196 7.86 -14.40 3.11
CA GLU A 196 7.01 -15.58 3.21
C GLU A 196 5.59 -15.22 2.80
N PHE A 197 4.97 -16.09 2.01
CA PHE A 197 3.61 -15.96 1.54
C PHE A 197 2.88 -17.25 1.88
N GLU A 198 1.88 -17.17 2.75
CA GLU A 198 1.14 -18.34 3.24
C GLU A 198 -0.36 -18.06 3.18
N SER A 199 -1.14 -19.04 2.71
CA SER A 199 -2.61 -19.03 2.80
C SER A 199 -3.34 -17.79 2.25
N ASN A 200 -2.72 -17.03 1.34
CA ASN A 200 -3.35 -15.85 0.73
C ASN A 200 -4.33 -16.26 -0.38
N ILE A 201 -5.40 -15.48 -0.57
CA ILE A 201 -6.49 -15.84 -1.47
C ILE A 201 -6.89 -14.64 -2.33
N ALA A 202 -6.85 -14.80 -3.65
CA ALA A 202 -7.59 -13.94 -4.57
C ALA A 202 -9.08 -14.34 -4.54
N GLY A 203 -9.87 -13.61 -3.77
CA GLY A 203 -11.27 -13.88 -3.45
C GLY A 203 -12.23 -13.82 -4.63
N SER A 204 -11.90 -13.12 -5.72
CA SER A 204 -12.73 -13.10 -6.94
C SER A 204 -12.78 -14.45 -7.67
N ILE A 205 -11.96 -15.42 -7.26
CA ILE A 205 -11.93 -16.80 -7.76
C ILE A 205 -13.31 -17.47 -7.81
N TYR A 206 -14.23 -17.06 -6.93
CA TYR A 206 -15.55 -17.66 -6.82
C TYR A 206 -16.55 -17.19 -7.89
N TYR A 207 -16.29 -16.07 -8.58
CA TYR A 207 -17.24 -15.45 -9.53
C TYR A 207 -16.67 -15.19 -10.92
N TYR A 208 -15.38 -14.92 -11.05
CA TYR A 208 -14.76 -14.59 -12.33
C TYR A 208 -13.58 -15.51 -12.66
N GLU A 209 -13.92 -16.73 -13.11
CA GLU A 209 -12.94 -17.77 -13.44
C GLU A 209 -11.98 -17.39 -14.59
N ASP A 210 -12.33 -16.42 -15.42
CA ASP A 210 -11.50 -15.98 -16.56
C ASP A 210 -10.61 -14.77 -16.24
N GLU A 211 -10.79 -14.10 -15.10
CA GLU A 211 -9.97 -12.93 -14.77
C GLU A 211 -8.57 -13.37 -14.30
N PRO A 212 -7.50 -12.70 -14.79
CA PRO A 212 -6.15 -12.94 -14.32
C PRO A 212 -6.03 -12.66 -12.83
N ARG A 213 -5.35 -13.55 -12.11
CA ARG A 213 -5.21 -13.44 -10.64
C ARG A 213 -3.88 -13.98 -10.13
N GLY A 214 -3.53 -13.56 -8.92
CA GLY A 214 -2.40 -14.10 -8.17
C GLY A 214 -2.73 -14.18 -6.68
N ASN A 215 -2.64 -15.36 -6.07
CA ASN A 215 -2.91 -15.50 -4.63
C ASN A 215 -1.89 -14.74 -3.77
N ASP A 216 -0.61 -14.75 -4.17
CA ASP A 216 0.43 -14.08 -3.38
C ASP A 216 0.76 -12.70 -3.94
N ILE A 217 1.33 -12.65 -5.14
CA ILE A 217 1.73 -11.40 -5.79
C ILE A 217 1.13 -11.35 -7.19
N TYR A 218 0.54 -10.20 -7.55
CA TYR A 218 0.09 -9.92 -8.90
C TYR A 218 0.72 -8.64 -9.45
N PHE A 219 1.38 -8.74 -10.61
CA PHE A 219 1.91 -7.59 -11.34
C PHE A 219 0.91 -7.19 -12.43
N ASN A 220 0.31 -6.02 -12.27
CA ASN A 220 -0.72 -5.49 -13.17
C ASN A 220 -0.14 -4.41 -14.09
N ILE A 221 -0.07 -4.69 -15.39
CA ILE A 221 0.30 -3.70 -16.40
C ILE A 221 -0.97 -2.95 -16.83
N ILE A 222 -0.97 -1.62 -16.68
CA ILE A 222 -2.04 -0.74 -17.18
C ILE A 222 -1.68 -0.07 -18.50
#